data_AF-A0A368KT69-F1
#
_entry.id   AF-A0A368KT69-F1
#
_cell.length_a   1.000
_cell.length_b   1.000
_cell.length_c   1.000
_cell.angle_alpha   90.00
_cell.angle_beta   90.00
_cell.angle_gamma   90.00
#
_symmetry.space_group_name_H-M   'P 1'
#
loop_
_entity.id
_entity.type
_entity.pdbx_description
1 polymer ?
#
loop_
_entity_poly.entity_id
_entity_poly.type
_entity_poly.pdbx_seq_one_letter_code
_entity_poly.pdbx_strand_id
1 'polypeptide(L)'
;MRIKLLLLIGGISCCIFAAVEFRLWSQGTSQPETITLADLGSSDSLSNIHFEITDFTVNDDYIVEQDEKSDKVRKGWFLLEIPANDPLDPLKSNPTERPVIAQISGDEDHMGEVLRSNQLRGVITSIGSGLDKDVKQKLAASLQKGSLDDAIKFEVDRSFPSLIWVIPLFLGGIFLILAFLYLTFIRQSA
;
A
#
# COMPACT_ATOMS: atom_id res chain seq x y z
N MET A 1 13.15 -12.42 31.49
CA MET A 1 13.76 -12.11 30.17
C MET A 1 12.70 -11.86 29.09
N ARG A 2 11.72 -12.75 28.90
CA ARG A 2 10.67 -12.62 27.86
C ARG A 2 9.88 -11.30 27.90
N ILE A 3 9.47 -10.83 29.09
CA ILE A 3 8.67 -9.60 29.19
C ILE A 3 9.42 -8.33 28.77
N LYS A 4 10.73 -8.25 29.09
CA LYS A 4 11.58 -7.11 28.70
C LYS A 4 11.73 -7.04 27.19
N LEU A 5 11.96 -8.20 26.55
CA LEU A 5 12.06 -8.30 25.10
C LEU A 5 10.74 -7.92 24.41
N LEU A 6 9.59 -8.37 24.93
CA LEU A 6 8.28 -8.00 24.39
C LEU A 6 8.01 -6.49 24.49
N LEU A 7 8.37 -5.85 25.59
CA LEU A 7 8.24 -4.39 25.74
C LEU A 7 9.08 -3.64 24.72
N LEU A 8 10.34 -4.07 24.51
CA LEU A 8 11.24 -3.44 23.55
C LEU A 8 10.74 -3.62 22.11
N ILE A 9 10.44 -4.85 21.70
CA ILE A 9 9.97 -5.15 20.34
C ILE A 9 8.63 -4.46 20.09
N GLY A 10 7.67 -4.61 21.00
CA GLY A 10 6.37 -3.95 20.88
C GLY A 10 6.48 -2.44 20.79
N GLY A 11 7.32 -1.83 21.63
CA GLY A 11 7.58 -0.39 21.59
C GLY A 11 8.18 0.08 20.27
N ILE A 12 9.21 -0.61 19.77
CA ILE A 12 9.83 -0.31 18.47
C ILE A 12 8.82 -0.48 17.33
N SER A 13 8.06 -1.58 17.30
CA SER A 13 7.04 -1.83 16.27
C SER A 13 5.96 -0.75 16.24
N CYS A 14 5.47 -0.31 17.40
CA CYS A 14 4.51 0.79 17.49
C CYS A 14 5.10 2.10 16.94
N CYS A 15 6.34 2.44 17.29
CA CYS A 15 7.00 3.64 16.80
C CYS A 15 7.22 3.60 15.27
N ILE A 16 7.67 2.47 14.73
CA ILE A 16 7.87 2.29 13.29
C ILE A 16 6.54 2.43 12.55
N PHE A 17 5.50 1.73 13.00
CA PHE A 17 4.17 1.81 12.38
C PHE A 17 3.64 3.23 12.39
N ALA A 18 3.70 3.92 13.53
CA ALA A 18 3.25 5.31 13.63
C ALA A 18 4.07 6.26 12.75
N ALA A 19 5.38 6.03 12.59
CA ALA A 19 6.21 6.82 11.68
C ALA A 19 5.81 6.65 10.21
N VAL A 20 5.45 5.43 9.79
CA VAL A 20 4.94 5.16 8.44
C VAL A 20 3.59 5.87 8.22
N GLU A 21 2.65 5.73 9.15
CA GLU A 21 1.34 6.40 9.05
C GLU A 21 1.48 7.93 9.07
N PHE A 22 2.38 8.47 9.89
CA PHE A 22 2.65 9.91 9.95
C PHE A 22 3.25 10.42 8.63
N ARG A 23 4.16 9.66 8.02
CA ARG A 23 4.71 9.99 6.70
C ARG A 23 3.59 10.08 5.66
N LEU A 24 2.71 9.08 5.60
CA LEU A 24 1.56 9.10 4.67
C LEU A 24 0.66 10.31 4.95
N TRP A 25 0.33 10.56 6.22
CA TRP A 25 -0.46 11.73 6.61
C TRP A 25 0.16 13.05 6.13
N SER A 26 1.49 13.18 6.24
CA SER A 26 2.20 14.40 5.83
C SER A 26 2.24 14.65 4.30
N GLN A 27 1.87 13.64 3.50
CA GLN A 27 1.97 13.67 2.04
C GLN A 27 0.61 13.85 1.34
N GLY A 28 -0.49 14.00 2.07
CA GLY A 28 -1.81 14.15 1.46
C GLY A 28 -2.87 14.72 2.39
N THR A 29 -4.12 14.56 1.99
CA THR A 29 -5.29 15.04 2.74
C THR A 29 -6.26 13.89 2.98
N SER A 30 -7.16 14.06 3.96
CA SER A 30 -8.17 13.06 4.28
C SER A 30 -9.31 12.98 3.26
N GLN A 31 -9.40 13.95 2.35
CA GLN A 31 -10.37 13.94 1.28
C GLN A 31 -9.72 13.31 0.04
N PRO A 32 -10.33 12.26 -0.52
CA PRO A 32 -9.83 11.68 -1.75
C PRO A 32 -9.98 12.69 -2.89
N GLU A 33 -8.94 12.80 -3.71
CA GLU A 33 -8.97 13.55 -4.95
C GLU A 33 -9.30 12.60 -6.11
N THR A 34 -10.19 12.99 -7.02
CA THR A 34 -10.50 12.18 -8.20
C THR A 34 -9.42 12.39 -9.27
N ILE A 35 -8.86 11.30 -9.79
CA ILE A 35 -7.79 11.34 -10.79
C ILE A 35 -7.97 10.20 -11.81
N THR A 36 -7.62 10.44 -13.07
CA THR A 36 -7.58 9.37 -14.06
C THR A 36 -6.34 8.50 -13.85
N LEU A 37 -6.38 7.23 -14.27
CA LEU A 37 -5.19 6.38 -14.22
C LEU A 37 -4.01 6.97 -15.02
N ALA A 38 -4.31 7.58 -16.17
CA ALA A 38 -3.30 8.21 -17.03
C ALA A 38 -2.55 9.33 -16.30
N ASP A 39 -3.29 10.21 -15.62
CA ASP A 39 -2.70 11.33 -14.87
C ASP A 39 -1.92 10.84 -13.65
N LEU A 40 -2.43 9.82 -12.95
CA LEU A 40 -1.76 9.22 -11.80
C LEU A 40 -0.40 8.62 -12.20
N GLY A 41 -0.36 7.93 -13.34
CA GLY A 41 0.83 7.29 -13.87
C GLY A 41 1.77 8.20 -14.65
N SER A 42 1.41 9.48 -14.89
CA SER A 42 2.29 10.48 -15.50
C SER A 42 3.49 10.78 -14.61
N SER A 43 4.57 11.40 -15.11
CA SER A 43 5.75 11.77 -14.29
C SER A 43 5.57 13.02 -13.42
N ASP A 44 4.41 13.69 -13.50
CA ASP A 44 4.16 14.93 -12.77
C ASP A 44 4.06 14.71 -11.25
N SER A 45 4.33 15.77 -10.49
CA SER A 45 4.27 15.74 -9.03
C SER A 45 2.82 15.67 -8.56
N LEU A 46 2.44 14.57 -7.93
CA LEU A 46 1.14 14.42 -7.28
C LEU A 46 1.09 15.31 -6.03
N SER A 47 0.01 16.09 -5.89
CA SER A 47 -0.17 17.00 -4.75
C SER A 47 -0.80 16.32 -3.52
N ASN A 48 -1.33 15.11 -3.72
CA ASN A 48 -2.01 14.29 -2.73
C ASN A 48 -1.54 12.83 -2.86
N ILE A 49 -1.93 11.98 -1.90
CA ILE A 49 -1.75 10.53 -1.97
C ILE A 49 -3.06 9.76 -1.77
N HIS A 50 -4.15 10.44 -1.37
CA HIS A 50 -5.47 9.85 -1.23
C HIS A 50 -6.25 10.11 -2.52
N PHE A 51 -6.52 9.06 -3.28
CA PHE A 51 -7.15 9.19 -4.59
C PHE A 51 -8.36 8.29 -4.77
N GLU A 52 -9.22 8.72 -5.67
CA GLU A 52 -10.25 7.93 -6.33
C GLU A 52 -9.87 7.85 -7.82
N ILE A 53 -9.39 6.68 -8.23
CA ILE A 53 -8.89 6.43 -9.58
C ILE A 53 -10.07 6.10 -10.49
N THR A 54 -10.14 6.77 -11.64
CA THR A 54 -11.08 6.51 -12.73
C THR A 54 -10.35 6.07 -13.99
N ASP A 55 -11.11 5.58 -14.98
CA ASP A 55 -10.62 5.27 -16.33
C ASP A 55 -9.45 4.28 -16.32
N PHE A 56 -9.69 3.12 -15.69
CA PHE A 56 -8.74 2.02 -15.62
C PHE A 56 -9.38 0.72 -16.12
N THR A 57 -8.54 -0.17 -16.61
CA THR A 57 -8.81 -1.60 -16.75
C THR A 57 -7.81 -2.37 -15.91
N VAL A 58 -8.14 -3.61 -15.57
CA VAL A 58 -7.28 -4.49 -14.79
C VAL A 58 -6.66 -5.50 -15.75
N ASN A 59 -5.35 -5.67 -15.68
CA ASN A 59 -4.66 -6.72 -16.43
C ASN A 59 -5.10 -8.11 -15.94
N ASP A 60 -5.28 -9.05 -16.88
CA ASP A 60 -5.67 -10.44 -16.57
C ASP A 60 -4.62 -11.20 -15.74
N ASP A 61 -3.37 -10.77 -15.79
CA ASP A 61 -2.30 -11.27 -14.94
C ASP A 61 -2.31 -10.56 -13.58
N TYR A 62 -2.72 -11.28 -12.55
CA TYR A 62 -2.72 -10.82 -11.17
C TYR A 62 -2.07 -11.84 -10.24
N ILE A 63 -1.62 -11.35 -9.09
CA ILE A 63 -1.01 -12.20 -8.05
C ILE A 63 -1.92 -12.21 -6.85
N VAL A 64 -2.30 -13.41 -6.42
CA VAL A 64 -3.02 -13.61 -5.17
C VAL A 64 -2.07 -14.20 -4.13
N GLU A 65 -1.95 -13.52 -2.99
CA GLU A 65 -1.33 -14.05 -1.79
C GLU A 65 -2.39 -14.72 -0.92
N GLN A 66 -2.22 -16.02 -0.73
CA GLN A 66 -3.01 -16.82 0.19
C GLN A 66 -2.36 -16.82 1.58
N ASP A 67 -3.16 -16.99 2.62
CA ASP A 67 -2.64 -17.21 3.97
C ASP A 67 -1.98 -18.59 4.05
N GLU A 68 -0.74 -18.68 4.53
CA GLU A 68 -0.04 -19.96 4.67
C GLU A 68 -0.76 -20.95 5.61
N LYS A 69 -1.63 -20.46 6.49
CA LYS A 69 -2.36 -21.25 7.48
C LYS A 69 -3.81 -21.51 7.11
N SER A 70 -4.34 -20.85 6.08
CA SER A 70 -5.70 -21.07 5.60
C SER A 70 -5.73 -20.83 4.10
N ASP A 71 -6.41 -21.68 3.33
CA ASP A 71 -6.64 -21.48 1.88
C ASP A 71 -7.44 -20.21 1.53
N LYS A 72 -7.57 -19.27 2.47
CA LYS A 72 -8.18 -17.97 2.25
C LYS A 72 -7.18 -17.04 1.59
N VAL A 73 -7.67 -16.38 0.56
CA VAL A 73 -7.03 -15.22 -0.05
C VAL A 73 -6.90 -14.11 0.99
N ARG A 74 -5.74 -13.47 1.02
CA ARG A 74 -5.43 -12.37 1.93
C ARG A 74 -5.23 -11.05 1.19
N LYS A 75 -4.52 -11.11 0.05
CA LYS A 75 -4.18 -9.94 -0.75
C LYS A 75 -4.12 -10.29 -2.24
N GLY A 76 -4.56 -9.36 -3.07
CA GLY A 76 -4.43 -9.41 -4.52
C GLY A 76 -3.63 -8.22 -5.02
N TRP A 77 -2.77 -8.46 -6.00
CA TRP A 77 -1.96 -7.45 -6.68
C TRP A 77 -2.32 -7.42 -8.15
N PHE A 78 -2.78 -6.26 -8.61
CA PHE A 78 -3.34 -6.07 -9.94
C PHE A 78 -2.60 -4.92 -10.63
N LEU A 79 -2.12 -5.17 -11.84
CA LEU A 79 -1.62 -4.09 -12.69
C LEU A 79 -2.83 -3.34 -13.28
N LEU A 80 -2.88 -2.03 -13.05
CA LEU A 80 -3.88 -1.17 -13.68
C LEU A 80 -3.37 -0.67 -15.02
N GLU A 81 -4.24 -0.63 -16.02
CA GLU A 81 -3.92 -0.22 -17.38
C GLU A 81 -4.94 0.78 -17.91
N ILE A 82 -4.51 1.62 -18.86
CA ILE A 82 -5.40 2.58 -19.48
C ILE A 82 -6.31 1.81 -20.46
N PRO A 83 -7.65 2.02 -20.41
CA PRO A 83 -8.59 1.39 -21.33
C PRO A 83 -8.17 1.66 -22.78
N ALA A 84 -8.20 0.63 -23.61
CA ALA A 84 -7.88 0.76 -25.03
C ALA A 84 -8.92 1.66 -25.72
N ASN A 85 -8.50 2.85 -26.16
CA ASN A 85 -9.33 3.76 -26.96
C ASN A 85 -9.11 3.56 -28.49
N ASP A 86 -8.29 2.60 -28.90
CA ASP A 86 -7.98 2.36 -30.32
C ASP A 86 -9.02 1.42 -30.96
N PRO A 87 -9.83 1.89 -31.94
CA PRO A 87 -10.79 1.06 -32.65
C PRO A 87 -10.15 -0.07 -33.48
N LEU A 88 -8.84 0.01 -33.74
CA LEU A 88 -8.10 -0.95 -34.57
C LEU A 88 -7.41 -2.05 -33.76
N ASP A 89 -7.27 -1.88 -32.44
CA ASP A 89 -6.72 -2.90 -31.53
C ASP A 89 -7.31 -2.75 -30.10
N PRO A 90 -8.58 -3.13 -29.90
CA PRO A 90 -9.29 -2.97 -28.62
C PRO A 90 -8.74 -3.85 -27.48
N LEU A 91 -7.77 -4.72 -27.76
CA LEU A 91 -7.10 -5.58 -26.77
C LEU A 91 -5.78 -4.98 -26.28
N LYS A 92 -5.34 -3.86 -26.86
CA LYS A 92 -4.09 -3.22 -26.50
C LYS A 92 -4.33 -2.15 -25.44
N SER A 93 -4.55 -2.60 -24.22
CA SER A 93 -4.41 -1.75 -23.04
C SER A 93 -2.98 -1.24 -22.97
N ASN A 94 -2.81 0.04 -22.64
CA ASN A 94 -1.49 0.68 -22.62
C ASN A 94 -1.07 0.89 -21.17
N PRO A 95 0.10 0.40 -20.74
CA PRO A 95 0.61 0.71 -19.42
C PRO A 95 0.89 2.22 -19.34
N THR A 96 0.66 2.78 -18.16
CA THR A 96 1.06 4.16 -17.83
C THR A 96 2.58 4.33 -17.88
N GLU A 97 3.07 5.58 -17.99
CA GLU A 97 4.52 5.85 -17.96
C GLU A 97 5.17 5.28 -16.69
N ARG A 98 4.54 5.50 -15.54
CA ARG A 98 4.82 4.84 -14.26
C ARG A 98 3.74 3.78 -13.99
N PRO A 99 4.05 2.48 -14.01
CA PRO A 99 3.06 1.44 -13.76
C PRO A 99 2.36 1.63 -12.41
N VAL A 100 1.04 1.48 -12.37
CA VAL A 100 0.26 1.57 -11.12
C VAL A 100 -0.20 0.18 -10.72
N ILE A 101 0.21 -0.27 -9.53
CA ILE A 101 -0.17 -1.57 -8.97
C ILE A 101 -1.20 -1.35 -7.87
N ALA A 102 -2.40 -1.85 -8.07
CA ALA A 102 -3.45 -1.90 -7.07
C ALA A 102 -3.25 -3.12 -6.15
N GLN A 103 -3.12 -2.87 -4.85
CA GLN A 103 -3.14 -3.89 -3.81
C GLN A 103 -4.51 -3.87 -3.14
N ILE A 104 -5.25 -4.97 -3.25
CA ILE A 104 -6.56 -5.16 -2.60
C ILE A 104 -6.38 -6.18 -1.48
N SER A 105 -6.88 -5.89 -0.27
CA SER A 105 -6.88 -6.84 0.84
C SER A 105 -8.30 -7.36 1.05
N GLY A 106 -8.48 -8.66 1.21
CA GLY A 106 -9.80 -9.28 1.32
C GLY A 106 -9.80 -10.72 0.84
N ASP A 107 -10.98 -11.33 0.80
CA ASP A 107 -11.20 -12.59 0.10
C ASP A 107 -11.44 -12.36 -1.41
N GLU A 108 -11.59 -13.45 -2.16
CA GLU A 108 -11.77 -13.40 -3.61
C GLU A 108 -13.07 -12.71 -4.02
N ASP A 109 -14.14 -12.87 -3.23
CA ASP A 109 -15.43 -12.23 -3.47
C ASP A 109 -15.32 -10.70 -3.34
N HIS A 110 -14.67 -10.21 -2.27
CA HIS A 110 -14.40 -8.78 -2.08
C HIS A 110 -13.54 -8.21 -3.22
N MET A 111 -12.49 -8.93 -3.63
CA MET A 111 -11.67 -8.51 -4.76
C MET A 111 -12.49 -8.42 -6.04
N GLY A 112 -13.32 -9.43 -6.33
CA GLY A 112 -14.19 -9.44 -7.50
C GLY A 112 -15.19 -8.28 -7.51
N GLU A 113 -15.71 -7.87 -6.34
CA GLU A 113 -16.58 -6.70 -6.22
C GLU A 113 -15.82 -5.39 -6.49
N VAL A 114 -14.66 -5.20 -5.85
CA VAL A 114 -13.83 -4.00 -6.00
C VAL A 114 -13.37 -3.83 -7.45
N LEU A 115 -12.96 -4.90 -8.13
CA LEU A 115 -12.48 -4.86 -9.52
C LEU A 115 -13.60 -4.60 -10.53
N ARG A 116 -14.86 -4.88 -10.19
CA ARG A 116 -16.03 -4.53 -11.01
C ARG A 116 -16.48 -3.08 -10.82
N SER A 117 -15.95 -2.39 -9.81
CA SER A 117 -16.20 -0.96 -9.63
C SER A 117 -15.56 -0.19 -10.77
N ASN A 118 -16.24 0.86 -11.24
CA ASN A 118 -15.67 1.80 -12.21
C ASN A 118 -14.67 2.79 -11.56
N GLN A 119 -14.51 2.71 -10.24
CA GLN A 119 -13.69 3.63 -9.45
C GLN A 119 -12.98 2.87 -8.33
N LEU A 120 -11.69 3.14 -8.13
CA LEU A 120 -10.91 2.59 -7.03
C LEU A 120 -10.48 3.69 -6.08
N ARG A 121 -10.95 3.62 -4.83
CA ARG A 121 -10.53 4.55 -3.78
C ARG A 121 -9.42 3.93 -2.94
N GLY A 122 -8.39 4.71 -2.63
CA GLY A 122 -7.25 4.18 -1.91
C GLY A 122 -6.15 5.19 -1.67
N VAL A 123 -5.02 4.72 -1.15
CA VAL A 123 -3.87 5.55 -0.78
C VAL A 123 -2.62 5.03 -1.47
N ILE A 124 -1.83 5.95 -2.05
CA ILE A 124 -0.48 5.63 -2.53
C ILE A 124 0.41 5.42 -1.31
N THR A 125 0.92 4.20 -1.14
CA THR A 125 1.78 3.87 0.00
C THR A 125 3.26 3.87 -0.34
N SER A 126 3.61 3.80 -1.64
CA SER A 126 5.00 3.90 -2.10
C SER A 126 5.09 4.22 -3.58
N ILE A 127 6.23 4.79 -3.97
CA ILE A 127 6.65 4.97 -5.37
C ILE A 127 8.03 4.31 -5.50
N GLY A 128 8.13 3.37 -6.45
CA GLY A 128 9.34 2.67 -6.89
C GLY A 128 9.94 1.60 -5.96
N SER A 129 9.84 1.79 -4.65
CA SER A 129 10.52 0.93 -3.66
C SER A 129 9.59 0.04 -2.81
N GLY A 130 8.27 0.12 -3.02
CA GLY A 130 7.28 -0.52 -2.14
C GLY A 130 6.75 -1.88 -2.56
N LEU A 131 7.16 -2.41 -3.72
CA LEU A 131 6.77 -3.74 -4.17
C LEU A 131 7.82 -4.77 -3.78
N ASP A 132 7.36 -5.87 -3.20
CA ASP A 132 8.20 -7.01 -2.87
C ASP A 132 8.84 -7.60 -4.13
N LYS A 133 10.06 -8.12 -4.00
CA LYS A 133 10.83 -8.64 -5.14
C LYS A 133 10.05 -9.71 -5.91
N ASP A 134 9.33 -10.58 -5.20
CA ASP A 134 8.56 -11.66 -5.79
C ASP A 134 7.35 -11.13 -6.57
N VAL A 135 6.69 -10.10 -6.03
CA VAL A 135 5.59 -9.39 -6.70
C VAL A 135 6.11 -8.67 -7.95
N LYS A 136 7.25 -7.97 -7.84
CA LYS A 136 7.91 -7.33 -8.99
C LYS A 136 8.26 -8.35 -10.06
N GLN A 137 8.85 -9.49 -9.71
CA GLN A 137 9.27 -10.49 -10.69
C GLN A 137 8.08 -11.10 -11.44
N LYS A 138 7.00 -11.41 -10.73
CA LYS A 138 5.80 -12.01 -11.31
C LYS A 138 5.03 -11.01 -12.19
N LEU A 139 4.85 -9.75 -11.75
CA LEU A 139 4.16 -8.72 -12.55
C LEU A 139 5.03 -8.18 -13.70
N ALA A 140 6.36 -8.21 -13.59
CA ALA A 140 7.24 -7.77 -14.66
C ALA A 140 7.10 -8.64 -15.93
N ALA A 141 6.67 -9.89 -15.80
CA ALA A 141 6.38 -10.75 -16.95
C ALA A 141 5.18 -10.26 -17.77
N SER A 142 4.24 -9.57 -17.12
CA SER A 142 2.99 -9.07 -17.71
C SER A 142 3.14 -7.67 -18.31
N LEU A 143 4.20 -6.95 -17.94
CA LEU A 143 4.51 -5.66 -18.55
C LEU A 143 5.05 -5.86 -19.97
N GLN A 144 4.28 -5.41 -20.97
CA GLN A 144 4.76 -5.36 -22.36
C GLN A 144 5.91 -4.36 -22.55
N LYS A 145 5.98 -3.32 -21.69
CA LYS A 145 6.99 -2.25 -21.75
C LYS A 145 7.15 -1.58 -20.39
N GLY A 146 8.40 -1.31 -19.98
CA GLY A 146 8.73 -0.57 -18.76
C GLY A 146 9.37 -1.43 -17.65
N SER A 147 9.75 -0.78 -16.54
CA SER A 147 10.22 -1.44 -15.32
C SER A 147 9.27 -1.12 -14.16
N LEU A 148 9.17 -2.03 -13.19
CA LEU A 148 8.46 -1.81 -11.92
C LEU A 148 9.30 -1.04 -10.88
N ASP A 149 10.46 -0.52 -11.29
CA ASP A 149 11.36 0.22 -10.40
C ASP A 149 10.82 1.58 -9.98
N ASP A 150 9.92 2.16 -10.77
CA ASP A 150 9.21 3.42 -10.47
C ASP A 150 7.69 3.21 -10.29
N ALA A 151 7.28 1.96 -10.09
CA ALA A 151 5.86 1.63 -9.97
C ALA A 151 5.22 2.29 -8.75
N ILE A 152 4.00 2.79 -8.94
CA ILE A 152 3.17 3.38 -7.90
C ILE A 152 2.41 2.25 -7.24
N LYS A 153 2.61 2.07 -5.93
CA LYS A 153 1.84 1.12 -5.13
C LYS A 153 0.62 1.83 -4.56
N PHE A 154 -0.56 1.40 -4.99
CA PHE A 154 -1.85 1.94 -4.56
C PHE A 154 -2.60 0.91 -3.72
N GLU A 155 -2.86 1.20 -2.45
CA GLU A 155 -3.63 0.32 -1.56
C GLU A 155 -5.11 0.71 -1.61
N VAL A 156 -5.93 -0.16 -2.19
CA VAL A 156 -7.37 0.04 -2.35
C VAL A 156 -8.09 -0.17 -1.01
N ASP A 157 -9.13 0.60 -0.76
CA ASP A 157 -9.91 0.67 0.48
C ASP A 157 -9.11 1.08 1.73
N ARG A 158 -7.84 1.43 1.55
CA ARG A 158 -7.03 1.96 2.64
C ARG A 158 -7.60 3.28 3.09
N SER A 159 -7.92 3.36 4.39
CA SER A 159 -8.30 4.62 5.03
C SER A 159 -7.10 5.55 5.11
N PHE A 160 -7.33 6.85 4.89
CA PHE A 160 -6.29 7.85 5.11
C PHE A 160 -5.88 7.87 6.60
N PRO A 161 -4.58 7.99 6.91
CA PRO A 161 -4.12 7.93 8.29
C PRO A 161 -4.73 9.04 9.13
N SER A 162 -5.13 8.70 10.37
CA SER A 162 -5.72 9.65 11.30
C SER A 162 -4.77 9.93 12.46
N LEU A 163 -4.40 11.20 12.63
CA LEU A 163 -3.51 11.64 13.72
C LEU A 163 -4.03 11.28 15.11
N ILE A 164 -5.35 11.17 15.28
CA ILE A 164 -5.97 10.80 16.55
C ILE A 164 -5.53 9.41 17.01
N TRP A 165 -5.15 8.53 16.07
CA TRP A 165 -4.66 7.19 16.36
C TRP A 165 -3.14 7.11 16.28
N VAL A 166 -2.52 7.81 15.34
CA VAL A 166 -1.06 7.78 15.13
C VAL A 166 -0.31 8.34 16.34
N ILE A 167 -0.75 9.47 16.91
CA ILE A 167 -0.05 10.12 18.03
C ILE A 167 -0.08 9.25 19.29
N PRO A 168 -1.23 8.74 19.78
CA PRO A 168 -1.25 7.86 20.95
C PRO A 168 -0.45 6.57 20.75
N LEU A 169 -0.45 6.01 19.53
CA LEU A 169 0.31 4.80 19.22
C LEU A 169 1.82 5.07 19.32
N PHE A 170 2.30 6.19 18.79
CA PHE A 170 3.70 6.60 18.89
C PHE A 170 4.12 6.83 20.34
N LEU A 171 3.32 7.58 21.11
CA LEU A 171 3.60 7.84 22.53
C LEU A 171 3.55 6.56 23.37
N GLY A 172 2.62 5.66 23.08
CA GLY A 172 2.56 4.33 23.68
C GLY A 172 3.81 3.51 23.37
N GLY A 173 4.30 3.55 22.12
CA GLY A 173 5.56 2.92 21.73
C GLY A 173 6.76 3.43 22.53
N ILE A 174 6.89 4.75 22.65
CA ILE A 174 7.94 5.39 23.48
C ILE A 174 7.82 4.92 24.93
N PHE A 175 6.61 4.93 25.50
CA PHE A 175 6.38 4.50 26.87
C PHE A 175 6.84 3.05 27.12
N LEU A 176 6.55 2.13 26.20
CA LEU A 176 7.00 0.74 26.31
C LEU A 176 8.53 0.62 26.30
N ILE A 177 9.21 1.41 25.45
CA ILE A 177 10.68 1.46 25.40
C ILE A 177 11.24 2.00 26.73
N LEU A 178 10.66 3.08 27.26
CA LEU A 178 11.08 3.65 28.55
C LEU A 178 10.87 2.66 29.70
N ALA A 179 9.74 1.94 29.72
CA ALA A 179 9.48 0.90 30.70
C ALA A 179 10.51 -0.25 30.62
N PHE A 180 10.90 -0.64 29.40
CA PHE A 180 12.00 -1.59 29.20
C PHE A 180 13.32 -1.08 29.78
N LEU A 181 13.70 0.18 29.50
CA LEU A 181 14.92 0.78 30.03
C LEU A 181 14.91 0.84 31.56
N TYR A 182 13.78 1.24 32.16
CA TYR A 182 13.60 1.27 33.61
C TYR A 182 13.78 -0.12 34.24
N LEU A 183 13.13 -1.15 33.69
CA LEU A 183 13.24 -2.52 34.18
C LEU A 183 14.63 -3.15 33.96
N THR A 184 15.38 -2.65 32.98
CA THR A 184 16.69 -3.20 32.63
C THR A 184 17.79 -2.56 33.46
N PHE A 185 17.83 -1.23 33.52
CA PHE A 185 18.94 -0.51 34.12
C PHE A 185 18.64 -0.09 35.56
N ILE A 186 17.50 0.55 35.81
CA ILE A 186 17.22 1.19 37.11
C ILE A 186 16.91 0.14 38.18
N ARG A 187 16.12 -0.89 37.86
CA ARG A 187 15.76 -1.95 38.82
C ARG A 187 16.93 -2.89 39.15
N GLN A 188 17.95 -3.00 38.31
CA GLN A 188 19.12 -3.85 38.61
C GLN A 188 20.14 -3.13 39.50
N SER A 189 20.07 -1.80 39.60
CA SER A 189 20.94 -0.97 40.43
C SER A 189 20.41 -0.78 41.86
N ALA A 190 19.21 -1.27 42.17
CA ALA A 190 18.54 -1.18 43.47
C ALA A 190 18.40 -2.57 44.10
#